data_AF-Q46XH8-F1
#
_entry.id   AF-Q46XH8-F1
#
_cell.length_a   1.000
_cell.length_b   1.000
_cell.length_c   1.000
_cell.angle_alpha   90.00
_cell.angle_beta   90.00
_cell.angle_gamma   90.00
#
_symmetry.space_group_name_H-M   'P 1'
#
loop_
_entity.id
_entity.type
_entity.pdbx_description
1 polymer ?
#
loop_
_entity_poly.entity_id
_entity_poly.type
_entity_poly.pdbx_seq_one_letter_code
_entity_poly.pdbx_strand_id
1 'polypeptide(L)'
;MLQTFAILLVFQSVGEVVSYALRLPVPGPVLGMIMLFGWLVFDDRLLPIIQGTTSELLKHLSLLFVPAGVGIMVHANRIEGEWMPILIALVVSTWLAIATTAVVTRMLMRKPKAPAAQAANAADHSGEQA
;
A
#
# COMPACT_ATOMS: atom_id res chain seq x y z
N MET A 1 17.40 11.28 -12.60
CA MET A 1 16.39 11.41 -13.68
C MET A 1 16.41 10.19 -14.60
N LEU A 2 17.20 10.16 -15.69
CA LEU A 2 17.20 9.01 -16.63
C LEU A 2 17.57 7.68 -15.96
N GLN A 3 18.62 7.67 -15.13
CA GLN A 3 19.01 6.47 -14.39
C GLN A 3 17.89 5.95 -13.49
N THR A 4 17.20 6.84 -12.76
CA THR A 4 16.05 6.45 -11.93
C THR A 4 14.92 5.87 -12.76
N PHE A 5 14.55 6.51 -13.88
CA PHE A 5 13.54 5.98 -14.79
C PHE A 5 13.92 4.61 -15.34
N ALA A 6 15.17 4.42 -15.77
CA ALA A 6 15.65 3.14 -16.25
C ALA A 6 15.54 2.05 -15.18
N ILE A 7 15.93 2.36 -13.93
CA ILE A 7 15.78 1.44 -12.80
C ILE A 7 14.31 1.08 -12.59
N LEU A 8 13.42 2.07 -12.48
CA LEU A 8 11.98 1.84 -12.30
C LEU A 8 11.40 0.99 -13.44
N LEU A 9 11.73 1.31 -14.69
CA LEU A 9 11.26 0.59 -15.88
C LEU A 9 11.82 -0.83 -15.98
N VAL A 10 13.06 -1.07 -15.55
CA VAL A 10 13.64 -2.42 -15.51
C VAL A 10 12.91 -3.27 -14.48
N PHE A 11 12.75 -2.79 -13.24
CA PHE A 11 12.01 -3.52 -12.21
C PHE A 11 10.55 -3.75 -12.61
N GLN A 12 9.90 -2.74 -13.18
CA GLN A 12 8.56 -2.83 -13.78
C GLN A 12 8.48 -3.91 -14.87
N SER A 13 9.42 -3.91 -15.82
CA SER A 13 9.42 -4.84 -16.95
C SER A 13 9.70 -6.26 -16.50
N VAL A 14 10.62 -6.46 -15.55
CA VAL A 14 10.87 -7.77 -14.95
C VAL A 14 9.64 -8.26 -14.20
N GLY A 15 8.98 -7.39 -13.42
CA GLY A 15 7.72 -7.70 -12.74
C GLY A 15 6.61 -8.10 -13.72
N GLU A 16 6.51 -7.43 -14.86
CA GLU A 16 5.57 -7.77 -15.93
C GLU A 16 5.88 -9.12 -16.57
N VAL A 17 7.15 -9.38 -16.91
CA VAL A 17 7.58 -10.68 -17.46
C VAL A 17 7.28 -11.81 -16.48
N VAL A 18 7.54 -11.62 -15.19
CA VAL A 18 7.24 -12.63 -14.16
C VAL A 18 5.74 -12.82 -13.99
N SER A 19 4.97 -11.73 -13.91
CA SER A 19 3.51 -11.81 -13.80
C SER A 19 2.91 -12.57 -14.98
N TYR A 20 3.35 -12.25 -16.20
CA TYR A 20 2.92 -12.90 -17.43
C TYR A 20 3.34 -14.36 -17.51
N ALA A 21 4.61 -14.68 -17.21
CA ALA A 21 5.15 -16.03 -17.30
C ALA A 21 4.51 -16.99 -16.28
N LEU A 22 4.25 -16.51 -15.05
CA LEU A 22 3.64 -17.31 -13.98
C LEU A 22 2.10 -17.21 -13.97
N ARG A 23 1.50 -16.41 -14.86
CA ARG A 23 0.06 -16.12 -14.91
C ARG A 23 -0.50 -15.67 -13.55
N LEU A 24 0.23 -14.80 -12.87
CA LEU A 24 -0.17 -14.29 -11.56
C LEU A 24 -1.35 -13.31 -11.71
N PRO A 25 -2.32 -13.32 -10.78
CA PRO A 25 -3.45 -12.38 -10.79
C PRO A 25 -3.06 -10.97 -10.30
N VAL A 26 -1.76 -10.63 -10.36
CA VAL A 26 -1.20 -9.39 -9.83
C VAL A 26 -0.55 -8.62 -10.99
N PRO A 27 -0.87 -7.33 -11.18
CA PRO A 27 -0.23 -6.53 -12.23
C PRO A 27 1.29 -6.49 -12.08
N GLY A 28 2.02 -6.57 -13.21
CA GLY A 28 3.48 -6.46 -13.22
C GLY A 28 4.07 -5.27 -12.47
N PRO A 29 3.45 -4.05 -12.50
CA PRO A 29 3.94 -2.93 -11.71
C PRO A 29 4.05 -3.16 -10.21
N VAL A 30 3.06 -3.86 -9.65
CA VAL A 30 3.04 -4.16 -8.21
C VAL A 30 4.16 -5.12 -7.87
N LEU A 31 4.40 -6.11 -8.74
CA LEU A 31 5.49 -7.06 -8.56
C LEU A 31 6.87 -6.41 -8.69
N GLY A 32 7.05 -5.51 -9.66
CA GLY A 32 8.25 -4.70 -9.82
C GLY A 32 8.54 -3.83 -8.58
N MET A 33 7.50 -3.24 -7.98
CA MET A 33 7.62 -2.50 -6.72
C MET A 33 8.08 -3.41 -5.57
N ILE A 34 7.51 -4.61 -5.44
CA ILE A 34 7.91 -5.58 -4.40
C ILE A 34 9.38 -5.99 -4.60
N MET A 35 9.81 -6.23 -5.85
CA MET A 35 11.21 -6.56 -6.15
C MET A 35 12.16 -5.40 -5.84
N LEU A 36 11.80 -4.17 -6.20
CA LEU A 36 12.59 -2.97 -5.88
C LEU A 36 12.67 -2.76 -4.36
N PHE A 37 11.55 -2.92 -3.66
CA PHE A 37 11.50 -2.85 -2.20
C PHE A 37 12.38 -3.92 -1.56
N GLY A 38 12.28 -5.16 -2.02
CA GLY A 38 13.13 -6.26 -1.57
C GLY A 38 14.61 -5.94 -1.79
N TRP A 39 14.98 -5.42 -2.96
CA TRP A 39 16.34 -4.97 -3.23
C TRP A 39 16.79 -3.91 -2.22
N LEU A 40 15.95 -2.90 -1.96
CA LEU A 40 16.26 -1.82 -1.04
C LEU A 40 16.50 -2.33 0.39
N VAL A 41 15.73 -3.33 0.83
CA VAL A 41 15.90 -3.96 2.14
C VAL A 41 17.26 -4.66 2.28
N PHE A 42 17.83 -5.18 1.19
CA PHE A 42 19.14 -5.83 1.20
C PHE A 42 20.30 -4.87 0.89
N ASP A 43 20.07 -3.84 0.08
CA ASP A 43 21.05 -2.86 -0.36
C ASP A 43 20.44 -1.46 -0.55
N ASP A 44 20.73 -0.58 0.41
CA ASP A 44 20.24 0.80 0.42
C ASP A 44 20.95 1.74 -0.56
N ARG A 45 21.96 1.29 -1.31
CA ARG A 45 22.73 2.14 -2.26
C ARG A 45 21.85 2.75 -3.35
N LEU A 46 20.74 2.10 -3.71
CA LEU A 46 19.82 2.62 -4.71
C LEU A 46 18.94 3.76 -4.18
N LEU A 47 18.71 3.83 -2.86
CA LEU A 47 17.83 4.83 -2.26
C LEU A 47 18.22 6.28 -2.62
N PRO A 48 19.46 6.75 -2.39
CA PRO A 48 19.83 8.13 -2.72
C PRO A 48 19.77 8.42 -4.22
N ILE A 49 19.90 7.40 -5.08
CA ILE A 49 19.85 7.54 -6.54
C ILE A 49 18.42 7.75 -7.02
N ILE A 50 17.46 7.02 -6.44
CA ILE A 50 16.07 7.06 -6.89
C ILE A 50 15.27 8.16 -6.20
N GLN A 51 15.46 8.36 -4.89
CA GLN A 51 14.59 9.16 -4.01
C GLN A 51 14.23 10.54 -4.59
N GLY A 52 15.22 11.31 -5.05
CA GLY A 52 14.97 12.65 -5.61
C GLY A 52 14.06 12.65 -6.84
N THR A 53 14.31 11.75 -7.79
CA THR A 53 13.50 11.68 -9.02
C THR A 53 12.12 11.09 -8.74
N THR A 54 12.00 10.05 -7.90
CA THR A 54 10.70 9.49 -7.52
C THR A 54 9.82 10.52 -6.80
N SER A 55 10.38 11.32 -5.89
CA SER A 55 9.62 12.39 -5.22
C SER A 55 9.07 13.43 -6.21
N GLU A 56 9.87 13.85 -7.19
CA GLU A 56 9.38 14.75 -8.24
C GLU A 56 8.31 14.09 -9.11
N LEU A 57 8.46 12.80 -9.41
CA LEU A 57 7.48 12.05 -10.18
C LEU A 57 6.15 11.91 -9.46
N LEU A 58 6.18 11.70 -8.14
CA LEU A 58 4.99 11.67 -7.27
C LEU A 58 4.25 13.01 -7.25
N LYS A 59 4.94 14.14 -7.34
CA LYS A 59 4.28 15.46 -7.47
C LYS A 59 3.52 15.60 -8.79
N HIS A 60 3.98 14.91 -9.83
CA HIS A 60 3.39 14.93 -11.17
C HIS A 60 2.61 13.63 -11.48
N LEU A 61 2.21 12.86 -10.46
CA LEU A 61 1.53 11.57 -10.65
C LEU A 61 0.25 11.71 -11.48
N SER A 62 -0.46 12.83 -11.35
CA SER A 62 -1.64 13.12 -12.15
C SER A 62 -1.40 12.99 -13.66
N LEU A 63 -0.21 13.38 -14.15
CA LEU A 63 0.19 13.22 -15.56
C LEU A 63 0.35 11.75 -15.95
N LEU A 64 0.87 10.90 -15.05
CA LEU A 64 1.02 9.46 -15.27
C LEU A 64 -0.33 8.71 -15.26
N PHE A 65 -1.36 9.29 -14.63
CA PHE A 65 -2.72 8.74 -14.68
C PHE A 65 -3.52 9.17 -15.91
N VAL A 66 -3.09 10.20 -16.65
CA VAL A 66 -3.78 10.62 -17.88
C VAL A 66 -3.89 9.47 -18.90
N PRO A 67 -2.82 8.74 -19.25
CA PRO A 67 -2.92 7.61 -20.18
C PRO A 67 -3.91 6.53 -19.72
N ALA A 68 -3.89 6.20 -18.43
CA ALA A 68 -4.82 5.23 -17.85
C ALA A 68 -6.27 5.71 -17.95
N GLY A 69 -6.53 6.99 -17.66
CA GLY A 69 -7.84 7.62 -17.77
C GLY A 69 -8.35 7.66 -19.22
N VAL A 70 -7.51 8.02 -20.18
CA VAL A 70 -7.86 8.02 -21.61
C VAL A 70 -8.19 6.61 -22.10
N GLY A 71 -7.47 5.58 -21.62
CA GLY A 71 -7.80 4.18 -21.92
C GLY A 71 -9.20 3.77 -21.46
N ILE A 72 -9.63 4.26 -20.29
CA ILE A 72 -10.98 4.03 -19.76
C ILE A 72 -12.04 4.72 -20.63
N MET A 73 -11.75 5.92 -21.14
CA MET A 73 -12.68 6.68 -21.99
C MET A 73 -13.02 5.99 -23.33
N VAL A 74 -12.20 5.05 -23.80
CA VAL A 74 -12.56 4.18 -24.94
C VAL A 74 -13.86 3.41 -24.67
N HIS A 75 -14.19 3.17 -23.41
CA HIS A 75 -15.37 2.46 -22.96
C HIS A 75 -16.43 3.42 -22.37
N ALA A 76 -16.35 4.71 -22.68
CA ALA A 76 -17.21 5.76 -22.11
C ALA A 76 -18.71 5.45 -22.25
N ASN A 77 -19.17 4.96 -23.40
CA ASN A 77 -20.58 4.59 -23.60
C ASN A 77 -21.08 3.54 -22.60
N ARG A 78 -20.22 2.60 -22.19
CA ARG A 78 -20.57 1.56 -21.21
C ARG A 78 -20.61 2.13 -19.80
N ILE A 79 -19.70 3.06 -19.51
CA ILE A 79 -19.66 3.79 -18.25
C ILE A 79 -20.89 4.70 -18.11
N GLU A 80 -21.31 5.38 -19.17
CA GLU A 80 -22.54 6.20 -19.17
C GLU A 80 -23.81 5.38 -18.91
N GLY A 81 -23.87 4.12 -19.35
CA GLY A 81 -24.99 3.23 -19.04
C GLY A 81 -25.03 2.73 -17.59
N GLU A 82 -23.87 2.60 -16.94
CA GLU A 82 -23.73 1.94 -15.63
C GLU A 82 -23.02 2.81 -14.57
N TRP A 83 -22.93 4.13 -14.77
CA TRP A 83 -22.17 5.03 -13.90
C TRP A 83 -22.66 4.99 -12.44
N MET A 84 -23.98 4.83 -12.25
CA MET A 84 -24.58 4.77 -10.92
C MET A 84 -24.20 3.48 -10.17
N PRO A 85 -24.40 2.26 -10.73
CA PRO A 85 -23.83 1.04 -10.17
C PRO A 85 -22.33 1.11 -9.91
N ILE A 86 -21.54 1.65 -10.84
CA ILE A 86 -20.08 1.79 -10.71
C ILE A 86 -19.74 2.69 -9.51
N LEU A 87 -20.38 3.84 -9.39
CA LEU A 87 -20.12 4.81 -8.32
C LEU A 87 -20.47 4.23 -6.95
N ILE A 88 -21.62 3.56 -6.84
CA ILE A 88 -22.03 2.89 -5.60
C ILE A 88 -21.05 1.79 -5.24
N ALA A 89 -20.70 0.92 -6.20
CA ALA A 89 -19.75 -0.17 -5.99
C ALA A 89 -18.38 0.37 -5.54
N LEU A 90 -17.89 1.44 -6.17
CA LEU A 90 -16.60 2.06 -5.83
C LEU A 90 -16.61 2.64 -4.42
N VAL A 91 -17.62 3.45 -4.07
CA VAL A 91 -17.70 4.10 -2.75
C VAL A 91 -17.86 3.05 -1.66
N VAL A 92 -18.82 2.13 -1.80
CA VAL A 92 -19.10 1.11 -0.78
C VAL A 92 -17.90 0.17 -0.61
N SER A 93 -17.29 -0.31 -1.70
CA SER A 93 -16.12 -1.19 -1.61
C SER A 93 -14.91 -0.51 -0.99
N THR A 94 -14.68 0.77 -1.29
CA THR A 94 -13.56 1.54 -0.71
C THR A 94 -13.74 1.70 0.79
N TRP A 95 -14.93 2.12 1.24
CA TRP A 95 -15.25 2.24 2.65
C TRP A 95 -15.13 0.89 3.37
N LEU A 96 -15.65 -0.17 2.77
CA LEU A 96 -15.59 -1.51 3.32
C LEU A 96 -14.13 -1.99 3.44
N ALA A 97 -13.31 -1.83 2.40
CA ALA A 97 -11.90 -2.19 2.43
C ALA A 97 -11.16 -1.44 3.55
N ILE A 98 -11.33 -0.12 3.66
CA ILE A 98 -10.71 0.70 4.72
C ILE A 98 -11.17 0.22 6.10
N ALA A 99 -12.47 0.02 6.30
CA ALA A 99 -13.02 -0.44 7.58
C ALA A 99 -12.48 -1.83 7.97
N THR A 100 -12.47 -2.77 7.03
CA THR A 100 -11.94 -4.12 7.26
C THR A 100 -10.45 -4.07 7.59
N THR A 101 -9.64 -3.33 6.85
CA THR A 101 -8.21 -3.17 7.14
C THR A 101 -7.98 -2.53 8.51
N ALA A 102 -8.77 -1.52 8.89
CA ALA A 102 -8.68 -0.88 10.20
C ALA A 102 -9.03 -1.84 11.33
N VAL A 103 -10.10 -2.63 11.18
CA VAL A 103 -10.54 -3.63 12.17
C VAL A 103 -9.49 -4.73 12.33
N VAL A 104 -9.01 -5.31 11.23
CA VAL A 104 -7.98 -6.38 11.25
C VAL A 104 -6.71 -5.88 11.90
N THR A 105 -6.21 -4.71 11.50
CA THR A 105 -5.02 -4.09 12.10
C THR A 105 -5.22 -3.85 13.60
N ARG A 106 -6.38 -3.33 14.01
CA ARG A 106 -6.70 -3.12 15.43
C ARG A 106 -6.77 -4.42 16.22
N MET A 107 -7.26 -5.50 15.62
CA MET A 107 -7.28 -6.82 16.26
C MET A 107 -5.87 -7.39 16.43
N LEU A 108 -5.01 -7.27 15.43
CA LEU A 108 -3.62 -7.74 15.50
C LEU A 108 -2.76 -6.92 16.47
N MET A 109 -3.03 -5.61 16.60
CA MET A 109 -2.30 -4.71 17.50
C MET A 109 -2.85 -4.68 18.93
N ARG A 110 -3.94 -5.41 19.24
CA ARG A 110 -4.46 -5.53 20.61
C ARG A 110 -3.49 -6.35 21.47
N LYS A 111 -2.55 -5.67 22.13
CA LYS A 111 -1.76 -6.25 23.22
C LYS A 111 -2.71 -6.75 24.33
N PRO A 112 -2.49 -7.95 24.90
CA PRO A 112 -3.22 -8.38 26.10
C PRO A 112 -3.00 -7.35 27.21
N LYS A 113 -4.10 -6.87 27.80
CA LYS A 113 -4.05 -6.02 29.00
C LYS A 113 -3.35 -6.83 30.09
N ALA A 114 -2.16 -6.39 30.53
CA ALA A 114 -1.47 -7.02 31.65
C ALA A 114 -2.45 -7.09 32.85
N PRO A 115 -2.65 -8.27 33.47
CA PRO A 115 -3.54 -8.41 34.61
C PRO A 115 -3.12 -7.49 35.74
N ALA A 116 -4.10 -7.01 36.49
CA ALA A 116 -3.99 -6.05 37.58
C ALA A 116 -3.18 -6.56 38.80
N ALA A 117 -1.93 -6.97 38.61
CA ALA A 117 -1.01 -7.34 39.70
C ALA A 117 -0.40 -6.13 40.41
N GLN A 118 -0.56 -4.91 39.88
CA GLN A 118 -0.11 -3.66 40.53
C GLN A 118 -1.11 -3.07 41.53
N ALA A 119 -2.36 -3.55 41.57
CA ALA A 119 -3.32 -3.11 42.59
C ALA A 119 -3.12 -3.82 43.94
N ALA A 120 -2.49 -5.00 43.96
CA ALA A 120 -2.27 -5.77 45.19
C ALA A 120 -1.03 -5.28 45.97
N ASN A 121 0.01 -4.77 45.30
CA ASN A 121 1.26 -4.35 45.96
C ASN A 121 1.19 -2.95 46.60
N ALA A 122 0.12 -2.19 46.36
CA ALA A 122 -0.13 -0.90 47.01
C ALA A 122 -0.89 -1.04 48.35
N ALA A 123 -1.56 -2.17 48.57
CA ALA A 123 -2.29 -2.43 49.82
C ALA A 123 -1.39 -2.96 50.94
N ASP A 124 -0.24 -3.56 50.61
CA ASP A 124 0.67 -4.17 51.58
C ASP A 124 1.50 -3.13 52.36
N HIS A 125 1.90 -2.02 51.73
CA HIS A 125 2.67 -0.96 52.40
C HIS A 125 1.85 -0.04 53.31
N SER A 126 0.52 -0.19 53.36
CA SER A 126 -0.37 0.64 54.20
C SER A 126 -0.72 -0.02 55.54
N GLY A 127 -0.39 -1.30 55.73
CA GLY A 127 -0.79 -2.10 56.90
C GLY A 127 0.25 -2.20 58.03
N GLU A 128 1.49 -1.75 57.81
CA GLU A 128 2.59 -1.93 58.78
C GLU A 128 2.92 -0.66 59.59
N GLN A 129 2.08 0.38 59.53
CA GLN A 129 2.25 1.63 60.30
C GLN A 129 1.05 1.95 61.21
N ALA A 130 0.41 0.94 61.79
CA ALA A 130 -0.61 1.10 62.83
C ALA A 130 -0.21 0.40 64.13
#